data_AF-A0A382NSQ9-F1
#
_entry.id   AF-A0A382NSQ9-F1
#
_cell.length_a   1.000
_cell.length_b   1.000
_cell.length_c   1.000
_cell.angle_alpha   90.00
_cell.angle_beta   90.00
_cell.angle_gamma   90.00
#
_symmetry.space_group_name_H-M   'P 1'
#
loop_
_entity.id
_entity.type
_entity.pdbx_description
1 polymer ?
#
loop_
_entity_poly.entity_id
_entity_poly.type
_entity_poly.pdbx_seq_one_letter_code
_entity_poly.pdbx_strand_id
1 'polypeptide(L)'
;MFILLFQIFLLISTSVLANPFTEASNIVKDGQGINPLLLHFGMFVHPPVQMLGLTAVVVPFSIAIGSLCAKNENLNLNSLRIWALATWIILTIGLALGSWWAYTILGWGGYWAWDPVENSSLMPWLLMTAFIHSIMVQQKRNMFKGWNLFLIIFAFFMAQMGMFINRGGPVPSVHSFGSSSLGWTFLLFMFISTTFSFMFFIYRYRFLTSVNYVQSILSRESLILVQNVLFLSVAIITLMGTIYPVFTKSIEDEQIYVGREFYDLVNAPILLLIMIILSIAPFVPWKNANMSSYIKKKTIVFVIAVLLAILNSWIISGHYWVTISFVILYFSSIQIFIELYKISKASFNKFKNLKNVLDKFLNIL
;
A
#
# COMPACT_ATOMS: atom_id res chain seq x y z
N MET A 1 -8.99 22.23 4.45
CA MET A 1 -7.83 23.11 4.24
C MET A 1 -6.67 22.40 3.55
N PHE A 2 -6.07 21.35 4.12
CA PHE A 2 -4.90 20.69 3.50
C PHE A 2 -5.19 20.12 2.10
N ILE A 3 -6.33 19.43 1.92
CA ILE A 3 -6.79 18.96 0.60
C ILE A 3 -6.86 20.12 -0.42
N LEU A 4 -7.39 21.27 -0.01
CA LEU A 4 -7.50 22.45 -0.89
C LEU A 4 -6.11 22.98 -1.26
N LEU A 5 -5.18 23.09 -0.30
CA LEU A 5 -3.80 23.50 -0.58
C LEU A 5 -3.11 22.56 -1.56
N PHE A 6 -3.31 21.25 -1.39
CA PHE A 6 -2.78 20.25 -2.30
C PHE A 6 -3.40 20.32 -3.70
N GLN A 7 -4.72 20.54 -3.80
CA GLN A 7 -5.40 20.76 -5.08
C GLN A 7 -4.94 22.04 -5.77
N ILE A 8 -4.78 23.14 -5.04
CA ILE A 8 -4.23 24.40 -5.56
C ILE A 8 -2.82 24.17 -6.11
N PHE A 9 -1.97 23.45 -5.36
CA PHE A 9 -0.64 23.08 -5.82
C PHE A 9 -0.67 22.29 -7.14
N LEU A 10 -1.51 21.26 -7.25
CA LEU A 10 -1.66 20.46 -8.48
C LEU A 10 -2.22 21.29 -9.64
N LEU A 11 -3.19 22.16 -9.36
CA LEU A 11 -3.81 23.03 -10.35
C LEU A 11 -2.77 24.01 -10.92
N ILE A 12 -2.04 24.73 -10.06
CA ILE A 12 -0.97 25.65 -10.48
C ILE A 12 0.11 24.90 -11.27
N SER A 13 0.49 23.71 -10.83
CA SER A 13 1.47 22.88 -11.52
C SER A 13 1.04 22.55 -12.95
N THR A 14 -0.25 22.25 -13.16
CA THR A 14 -0.78 21.85 -14.47
C THR A 14 -1.16 23.05 -15.34
N SER A 15 -1.69 24.13 -14.77
CA SER A 15 -2.22 25.26 -15.54
C SER A 15 -1.21 26.37 -15.79
N VAL A 16 -0.16 26.47 -14.97
CA VAL A 16 0.85 27.54 -15.09
C VAL A 16 2.23 26.96 -15.41
N LEU A 17 2.70 25.99 -14.61
CA LEU A 17 4.09 25.52 -14.71
C LEU A 17 4.33 24.52 -15.84
N ALA A 18 3.31 23.74 -16.21
CA ALA A 18 3.36 22.79 -17.32
C ALA A 18 2.05 22.79 -18.10
N ASN A 19 1.64 23.97 -18.57
CA ASN A 19 0.41 24.14 -19.33
C ASN A 19 0.49 23.37 -20.67
N PRO A 20 -0.35 22.34 -20.89
CA PRO A 20 -0.32 21.54 -22.11
C PRO A 20 -0.81 22.31 -23.34
N PHE A 21 -1.42 23.48 -23.15
CA PHE A 21 -1.90 24.38 -24.20
C PHE A 21 -0.91 25.52 -24.51
N THR A 22 0.29 25.50 -23.93
CA THR A 22 1.35 26.44 -24.31
C THR A 22 1.71 26.21 -25.77
N GLU A 23 1.56 27.22 -26.61
CA GLU A 23 1.87 27.13 -28.03
C GLU A 23 3.36 26.85 -28.23
N ALA A 24 3.67 25.96 -29.17
CA ALA A 24 5.05 25.69 -29.55
C ALA A 24 5.65 26.94 -30.22
N SER A 25 6.89 27.29 -29.87
CA SER A 25 7.59 28.44 -30.45
C SER A 25 7.80 28.31 -31.96
N ASN A 26 7.88 27.08 -32.47
CA ASN A 26 8.02 26.76 -33.89
C ASN A 26 6.94 25.76 -34.29
N ILE A 27 6.14 26.11 -35.29
CA ILE A 27 5.16 25.21 -35.91
C ILE A 27 5.91 24.30 -36.89
N VAL A 28 6.03 23.02 -36.55
CA VAL A 28 6.63 22.00 -37.43
C VAL A 28 5.52 21.42 -38.31
N LYS A 29 5.77 21.25 -39.63
CA LYS A 29 4.79 20.65 -40.56
C LYS A 29 4.48 19.19 -40.24
N ASP A 30 5.47 18.49 -39.69
CA ASP A 30 5.34 17.11 -39.21
C ASP A 30 6.09 16.99 -37.88
N GLY A 31 5.43 16.40 -36.88
CA GLY A 31 5.96 16.28 -35.51
C GLY A 31 6.67 14.94 -35.30
N GLN A 32 7.42 14.79 -34.21
CA GLN A 32 8.07 13.51 -33.86
C GLN A 32 7.08 12.37 -33.56
N GLY A 33 5.77 12.67 -33.48
CA GLY A 33 4.75 11.72 -33.09
C GLY A 33 4.84 11.34 -31.61
N ILE A 34 3.98 10.41 -31.19
CA ILE A 34 4.02 9.85 -29.84
C ILE A 34 4.96 8.64 -29.82
N ASN A 35 5.66 8.43 -28.70
CA ASN A 35 6.45 7.20 -28.52
C ASN A 35 5.53 5.98 -28.72
N PRO A 36 5.89 5.00 -29.57
CA PRO A 36 5.04 3.84 -29.85
C PRO A 36 4.59 3.04 -28.62
N LEU A 37 5.41 3.03 -27.55
CA LEU A 37 5.07 2.37 -26.27
C LEU A 37 3.83 3.00 -25.61
N LEU A 38 3.55 4.28 -25.92
CA LEU A 38 2.42 5.03 -25.38
C LEU A 38 1.09 4.78 -26.11
N LEU A 39 1.11 4.10 -27.27
CA LEU A 39 -0.09 3.86 -28.08
C LEU A 39 -1.00 2.75 -27.51
N HIS A 40 -0.48 1.91 -26.62
CA HIS A 40 -1.24 0.80 -26.06
C HIS A 40 -2.39 1.31 -25.16
N PHE A 41 -3.58 0.71 -25.27
CA PHE A 41 -4.77 1.09 -24.49
C PHE A 41 -4.50 1.23 -22.98
N GLY A 42 -3.69 0.33 -22.42
CA GLY A 42 -3.25 0.39 -21.03
C GLY A 42 -2.68 1.74 -20.60
N MET A 43 -1.94 2.46 -21.46
CA MET A 43 -1.38 3.80 -21.16
C MET A 43 -2.42 4.90 -21.03
N PHE A 44 -3.61 4.72 -21.61
CA PHE A 44 -4.71 5.66 -21.41
C PHE A 44 -5.40 5.49 -20.05
N VAL A 45 -5.27 4.31 -19.43
CA VAL A 45 -6.03 3.96 -18.22
C VAL A 45 -5.15 3.89 -16.98
N HIS A 46 -4.03 3.16 -17.03
CA HIS A 46 -3.24 2.89 -15.83
C HIS A 46 -2.57 4.14 -15.23
N PRO A 47 -1.96 5.08 -16.00
CA PRO A 47 -1.33 6.25 -15.40
C PRO A 47 -2.34 7.18 -14.70
N PRO A 48 -3.52 7.51 -15.28
CA PRO A 48 -4.53 8.27 -14.57
C PRO A 48 -5.01 7.60 -13.28
N VAL A 49 -5.26 6.28 -13.30
CA VAL A 49 -5.69 5.54 -12.10
C VAL A 49 -4.58 5.51 -11.06
N GLN A 50 -3.33 5.29 -11.47
CA GLN A 50 -2.17 5.29 -10.58
C GLN A 50 -1.97 6.66 -9.94
N MET A 51 -2.06 7.74 -10.72
CA MET A 51 -1.93 9.11 -10.22
C MET A 51 -3.11 9.48 -9.30
N LEU A 52 -4.32 9.01 -9.60
CA LEU A 52 -5.47 9.14 -8.70
C LEU A 52 -5.21 8.42 -7.37
N GLY A 53 -4.60 7.24 -7.39
CA GLY A 53 -4.22 6.51 -6.19
C GLY A 53 -3.20 7.26 -5.33
N LEU A 54 -2.13 7.76 -5.94
CA LEU A 54 -1.08 8.55 -5.26
C LEU A 54 -1.67 9.82 -4.63
N THR A 55 -2.47 10.57 -5.40
CA THR A 55 -3.09 11.81 -4.92
C THR A 55 -4.15 11.53 -3.85
N ALA A 56 -4.90 10.43 -3.93
CA ALA A 56 -5.93 10.06 -2.96
C ALA A 56 -5.37 9.78 -1.55
N VAL A 57 -4.06 9.55 -1.38
CA VAL A 57 -3.43 9.43 -0.05
C VAL A 57 -3.57 10.71 0.78
N VAL A 58 -3.72 11.87 0.12
CA VAL A 58 -3.96 13.15 0.80
C VAL A 58 -5.23 13.15 1.65
N VAL A 59 -6.23 12.32 1.30
CA VAL A 59 -7.53 12.30 1.98
C VAL A 59 -7.42 11.70 3.39
N PRO A 60 -6.98 10.43 3.58
CA PRO A 60 -6.75 9.89 4.92
C PRO A 60 -5.71 10.69 5.70
N PHE A 61 -4.67 11.22 5.03
CA PHE A 61 -3.71 12.14 5.63
C PHE A 61 -4.35 13.39 6.21
N SER A 62 -5.20 14.07 5.43
CA SER A 62 -5.85 15.31 5.87
C SER A 62 -6.83 15.08 7.02
N ILE A 63 -7.53 13.94 7.02
CA ILE A 63 -8.41 13.55 8.14
C ILE A 63 -7.58 13.35 9.42
N ALA A 64 -6.45 12.66 9.33
CA ALA A 64 -5.60 12.38 10.48
C ALA A 64 -4.91 13.64 11.03
N ILE A 65 -4.28 14.45 10.17
CA ILE A 65 -3.66 15.72 10.59
C ILE A 65 -4.72 16.71 11.08
N GLY A 66 -5.88 16.79 10.40
CA GLY A 66 -6.99 17.65 10.82
C GLY A 66 -7.49 17.31 12.22
N SER A 67 -7.57 16.01 12.55
CA SER A 67 -7.94 15.56 13.91
C SER A 67 -6.93 16.01 14.97
N LEU A 68 -5.65 15.97 14.64
CA LEU A 68 -4.57 16.41 15.50
C LEU A 68 -4.61 17.93 15.72
N CYS A 69 -4.93 18.70 14.68
CA CYS A 69 -5.14 20.15 14.76
C CYS A 69 -6.33 20.51 15.65
N ALA A 70 -7.45 19.80 15.49
CA ALA A 70 -8.66 20.01 16.26
C ALA A 70 -8.55 19.54 17.73
N LYS A 71 -7.44 18.87 18.11
CA LYS A 71 -7.29 18.16 19.38
C LYS A 71 -8.45 17.20 19.65
N ASN A 72 -9.02 16.63 18.60
CA ASN A 72 -10.19 15.80 18.71
C ASN A 72 -9.77 14.36 19.06
N GLU A 73 -9.92 13.98 20.33
CA GLU A 73 -9.64 12.62 20.80
C GLU A 73 -10.65 11.59 20.24
N ASN A 74 -11.82 12.05 19.82
CA ASN A 74 -12.91 11.25 19.25
C ASN A 74 -12.93 11.35 17.72
N LEU A 75 -11.76 11.21 17.09
CA LEU A 75 -11.69 11.07 15.65
C LEU A 75 -12.63 9.95 15.18
N ASN A 76 -13.44 10.23 14.15
CA ASN A 76 -14.25 9.22 13.51
C ASN A 76 -13.36 8.22 12.74
N LEU A 77 -12.86 7.21 13.46
CA LEU A 77 -11.98 6.18 12.92
C LEU A 77 -12.65 5.37 11.81
N ASN A 78 -13.98 5.28 11.80
CA ASN A 78 -14.71 4.60 10.73
C ASN A 78 -14.57 5.37 9.42
N SER A 79 -14.79 6.68 9.45
CA SER A 79 -14.60 7.53 8.27
C SER A 79 -13.16 7.47 7.75
N LEU A 80 -12.16 7.61 8.65
CA LEU A 80 -10.76 7.49 8.26
C LEU A 80 -10.43 6.13 7.62
N ARG A 81 -10.97 5.04 8.17
CA ARG A 81 -10.78 3.69 7.62
C ARG A 81 -11.43 3.52 6.24
N ILE A 82 -12.63 4.07 6.02
CA ILE A 82 -13.32 4.01 4.72
C ILE A 82 -12.47 4.71 3.65
N TRP A 83 -12.00 5.92 3.94
CA TRP A 83 -11.16 6.67 3.00
C TRP A 83 -9.82 5.99 2.75
N ALA A 84 -9.19 5.44 3.79
CA ALA A 84 -7.96 4.68 3.62
C ALA A 84 -8.14 3.43 2.74
N LEU A 85 -9.24 2.69 2.91
CA LEU A 85 -9.59 1.55 2.07
C LEU A 85 -9.86 1.98 0.62
N ALA A 86 -10.59 3.07 0.41
CA ALA A 86 -10.84 3.60 -0.93
C ALA A 86 -9.54 3.97 -1.65
N THR A 87 -8.65 4.72 -0.98
CA THR A 87 -7.32 5.05 -1.48
C THR A 87 -6.51 3.79 -1.81
N TRP A 88 -6.49 2.81 -0.90
CA TRP A 88 -5.76 1.55 -1.08
C TRP A 88 -6.30 0.73 -2.26
N ILE A 89 -7.61 0.68 -2.48
CA ILE A 89 -8.22 0.03 -3.65
C ILE A 89 -7.75 0.69 -4.94
N ILE A 90 -7.78 2.03 -5.01
CA ILE A 90 -7.36 2.75 -6.22
C ILE A 90 -5.87 2.50 -6.50
N LEU A 91 -5.01 2.57 -5.48
CA LEU A 91 -3.58 2.21 -5.61
C LEU A 91 -3.40 0.77 -6.10
N THR A 92 -4.20 -0.17 -5.59
CA THR A 92 -4.16 -1.58 -5.99
C THR A 92 -4.53 -1.76 -7.46
N ILE A 93 -5.60 -1.07 -7.91
CA ILE A 93 -6.03 -1.13 -9.31
C ILE A 93 -4.96 -0.50 -10.22
N GLY A 94 -4.39 0.63 -9.83
CA GLY A 94 -3.29 1.27 -10.57
C GLY A 94 -2.08 0.34 -10.74
N LEU A 95 -1.63 -0.29 -9.65
CA LEU A 95 -0.54 -1.27 -9.66
C LEU A 95 -0.86 -2.48 -10.54
N ALA A 96 -2.07 -3.03 -10.44
CA ALA A 96 -2.49 -4.18 -11.23
C ALA A 96 -2.55 -3.86 -12.73
N LEU A 97 -3.11 -2.70 -13.09
CA LEU A 97 -3.17 -2.25 -14.48
C LEU A 97 -1.78 -1.92 -15.05
N GLY A 98 -0.90 -1.32 -14.23
CA GLY A 98 0.50 -1.08 -14.60
C GLY A 98 1.26 -2.38 -14.83
N SER A 99 1.11 -3.35 -13.93
CA SER A 99 1.72 -4.69 -14.04
C SER A 99 1.25 -5.43 -15.30
N TRP A 100 -0.05 -5.33 -15.62
CA TRP A 100 -0.61 -5.88 -16.85
C TRP A 100 -0.02 -5.20 -18.10
N TRP A 101 0.06 -3.87 -18.11
CA TRP A 101 0.66 -3.13 -19.22
C TRP A 101 2.15 -3.46 -19.41
N ALA A 102 2.92 -3.51 -18.33
CA ALA A 102 4.33 -3.87 -18.37
C ALA A 102 4.54 -5.27 -18.95
N TYR A 103 3.70 -6.23 -18.54
CA TYR A 103 3.72 -7.59 -19.08
C TYR A 103 3.44 -7.64 -20.60
N THR A 104 2.52 -6.82 -21.10
CA THR A 104 2.16 -6.84 -22.53
C THR A 104 3.13 -6.08 -23.42
N ILE A 105 3.84 -5.08 -22.90
CA ILE A 105 4.64 -4.15 -23.72
C ILE A 105 6.15 -4.25 -23.48
N LEU A 106 6.62 -4.46 -22.24
CA LEU A 106 8.04 -4.30 -21.91
C LEU A 106 8.87 -5.57 -22.13
N GLY A 107 8.24 -6.73 -22.28
CA GLY A 107 8.92 -7.96 -22.72
C GLY A 107 9.90 -8.58 -21.72
N TRP A 108 9.95 -8.13 -20.47
CA TRP A 108 10.89 -8.60 -19.43
C TRP A 108 10.58 -9.99 -18.86
N GLY A 109 9.69 -10.75 -19.50
CA GLY A 109 9.30 -12.10 -19.07
C GLY A 109 8.49 -12.15 -17.77
N GLY A 110 7.91 -11.04 -17.31
CA GLY A 110 7.14 -10.98 -16.08
C GLY A 110 6.31 -9.69 -15.93
N TYR A 111 5.54 -9.61 -14.85
CA TYR A 111 4.60 -8.51 -14.57
C TYR A 111 5.17 -7.42 -13.65
N TRP A 112 6.40 -7.59 -13.16
CA TRP A 112 7.03 -6.67 -12.20
C TRP A 112 8.55 -6.73 -12.34
N ALA A 113 9.26 -5.61 -12.39
CA ALA A 113 10.73 -5.60 -12.50
C ALA A 113 11.44 -4.64 -11.54
N TRP A 114 10.74 -4.10 -10.55
CA TRP A 114 11.31 -3.15 -9.58
C TRP A 114 11.83 -1.85 -10.23
N ASP A 115 11.24 -1.45 -11.36
CA ASP A 115 11.57 -0.17 -11.97
C ASP A 115 11.17 0.99 -11.02
N PRO A 116 11.91 2.11 -10.99
CA PRO A 116 11.59 3.22 -10.10
C PRO A 116 10.14 3.74 -10.14
N VAL A 117 9.47 3.72 -11.29
CA VAL A 117 8.06 4.14 -11.39
C VAL A 117 7.12 3.08 -10.80
N GLU A 118 7.44 1.79 -10.96
CA GLU A 118 6.74 0.69 -10.27
C GLU A 118 6.91 0.83 -8.74
N ASN A 119 8.16 1.02 -8.29
CA ASN A 119 8.52 1.21 -6.88
C ASN A 119 7.80 2.42 -6.26
N SER A 120 7.73 3.52 -7.01
CA SER A 120 7.06 4.76 -6.63
C SER A 120 5.60 4.55 -6.21
N SER A 121 4.97 3.57 -6.85
CA SER A 121 3.57 3.19 -6.66
C SER A 121 3.40 2.17 -5.55
N LEU A 122 4.37 1.26 -5.40
CA LEU A 122 4.39 0.21 -4.39
C LEU A 122 4.59 0.76 -2.97
N MET A 123 5.51 1.71 -2.79
CA MET A 123 5.87 2.24 -1.47
C MET A 123 4.67 2.81 -0.68
N PRO A 124 3.84 3.73 -1.21
CA PRO A 124 2.66 4.21 -0.49
C PRO A 124 1.62 3.10 -0.30
N TRP A 125 1.49 2.15 -1.25
CA TRP A 125 0.58 1.01 -1.10
C TRP A 125 0.96 0.11 0.09
N LEU A 126 2.25 -0.16 0.31
CA LEU A 126 2.73 -0.94 1.46
C LEU A 126 2.39 -0.25 2.79
N LEU A 127 2.62 1.07 2.87
CA LEU A 127 2.32 1.85 4.07
C LEU A 127 0.82 2.00 4.32
N MET A 128 0.01 2.16 3.27
CA MET A 128 -1.44 2.14 3.37
C MET A 128 -1.96 0.78 3.81
N THR A 129 -1.34 -0.32 3.35
CA THR A 129 -1.65 -1.68 3.80
C THR A 129 -1.37 -1.84 5.29
N ALA A 130 -0.19 -1.43 5.76
CA ALA A 130 0.15 -1.42 7.18
C ALA A 130 -0.86 -0.58 7.99
N PHE A 131 -1.20 0.61 7.49
CA PHE A 131 -2.14 1.50 8.16
C PHE A 131 -3.54 0.89 8.30
N ILE A 132 -4.09 0.26 7.25
CA ILE A 132 -5.43 -0.35 7.27
C ILE A 132 -5.52 -1.49 8.30
N HIS A 133 -4.45 -2.28 8.47
CA HIS A 133 -4.39 -3.30 9.51
C HIS A 133 -4.27 -2.68 10.90
N SER A 134 -3.45 -1.63 11.02
CA SER A 134 -3.17 -0.99 12.30
C SER A 134 -4.35 -0.16 12.85
N ILE A 135 -5.13 0.51 11.99
CA ILE A 135 -6.33 1.25 12.42
C ILE A 135 -7.39 0.34 13.04
N MET A 136 -7.46 -0.93 12.64
CA MET A 136 -8.36 -1.91 13.27
C MET A 136 -7.97 -2.17 14.72
N VAL A 137 -6.67 -2.15 15.05
CA VAL A 137 -6.20 -2.28 16.44
C VAL A 137 -6.56 -1.04 17.24
N GLN A 138 -6.41 0.16 16.65
CA GLN A 138 -6.85 1.40 17.31
C GLN A 138 -8.36 1.39 17.61
N GLN A 139 -9.18 0.98 16.65
CA GLN A 139 -10.64 0.89 16.83
C GLN A 139 -11.04 -0.11 17.92
N LYS A 140 -10.41 -1.30 17.95
CA LYS A 140 -10.81 -2.38 18.86
C LYS A 140 -10.18 -2.30 20.24
N ARG A 141 -8.99 -1.71 20.34
CA ARG A 141 -8.14 -1.80 21.53
C ARG A 141 -7.71 -0.43 22.06
N ASN A 142 -8.00 0.67 21.36
CA ASN A 142 -7.55 2.02 21.70
C ASN A 142 -6.01 2.11 21.86
N MET A 143 -5.31 1.46 20.92
CA MET A 143 -3.85 1.38 20.83
C MET A 143 -3.35 2.02 19.52
N PHE A 144 -2.04 2.22 19.39
CA PHE A 144 -1.37 2.60 18.14
C PHE A 144 -1.78 3.96 17.56
N LYS A 145 -2.30 4.89 18.36
CA LYS A 145 -2.68 6.23 17.88
C LYS A 145 -1.51 6.95 17.18
N GLY A 146 -0.37 7.05 17.86
CA GLY A 146 0.84 7.67 17.30
C GLY A 146 1.41 6.89 16.11
N TRP A 147 1.45 5.56 16.20
CA TRP A 147 1.93 4.70 15.11
C TRP A 147 1.10 4.84 13.83
N ASN A 148 -0.22 4.91 13.97
CA ASN A 148 -1.14 5.11 12.85
C ASN A 148 -0.97 6.47 12.18
N LEU A 149 -0.74 7.52 12.98
CA LEU A 149 -0.45 8.84 12.45
C LEU A 149 0.91 8.87 11.72
N PHE A 150 1.94 8.23 12.29
CA PHE A 150 3.24 8.05 11.64
C PHE A 150 3.10 7.34 10.28
N LEU A 151 2.39 6.20 10.24
CA LEU A 151 2.19 5.44 9.00
C LEU A 151 1.51 6.27 7.91
N ILE A 152 0.49 7.08 8.26
CA ILE A 152 -0.19 7.93 7.27
C ILE A 152 0.72 9.07 6.79
N ILE A 153 1.44 9.74 7.69
CA ILE A 153 2.37 10.81 7.30
C ILE A 153 3.44 10.24 6.36
N PHE A 154 3.95 9.05 6.67
CA PHE A 154 4.97 8.41 5.85
C PHE A 154 4.39 7.88 4.52
N ALA A 155 3.15 7.37 4.51
CA ALA A 155 2.45 7.02 3.27
C ALA A 155 2.26 8.23 2.35
N PHE A 156 1.91 9.38 2.94
CA PHE A 156 1.78 10.64 2.21
C PHE A 156 3.12 11.10 1.63
N PHE A 157 4.20 11.02 2.42
CA PHE A 157 5.57 11.26 1.93
C PHE A 157 5.92 10.32 0.77
N MET A 158 5.67 9.02 0.88
CA MET A 158 5.96 8.06 -0.20
C MET A 158 5.12 8.33 -1.46
N ALA A 159 3.86 8.75 -1.31
CA ALA A 159 3.03 9.13 -2.44
C ALA A 159 3.55 10.39 -3.15
N GLN A 160 4.03 11.37 -2.38
CA GLN A 160 4.69 12.56 -2.93
C GLN A 160 6.02 12.25 -3.59
N MET A 161 6.83 11.37 -3.00
CA MET A 161 8.05 10.86 -3.60
C MET A 161 7.73 10.21 -4.95
N GLY A 162 6.64 9.45 -5.04
CA GLY A 162 6.26 8.87 -6.32
C GLY A 162 5.78 9.89 -7.36
N MET A 163 5.04 10.92 -6.95
CA MET A 163 4.72 12.03 -7.86
C MET A 163 5.97 12.78 -8.32
N PHE A 164 6.96 12.96 -7.44
CA PHE A 164 8.25 13.56 -7.78
C PHE A 164 9.01 12.72 -8.82
N ILE A 165 9.16 11.42 -8.59
CA ILE A 165 9.81 10.49 -9.54
C ILE A 165 9.10 10.55 -10.90
N ASN A 166 7.77 10.47 -10.91
CA ASN A 166 6.97 10.44 -12.15
C ASN A 166 6.94 11.77 -12.93
N ARG A 167 7.36 12.90 -12.34
CA ARG A 167 7.27 14.24 -12.95
C ARG A 167 8.62 14.92 -13.15
N GLY A 168 9.70 14.15 -13.25
CA GLY A 168 11.03 14.68 -13.56
C GLY A 168 12.00 14.65 -12.38
N GLY A 169 11.81 13.73 -11.44
CA GLY A 169 12.86 13.37 -10.51
C GLY A 169 14.09 12.79 -11.26
N PRO A 170 15.30 12.94 -10.72
CA PRO A 170 16.54 12.53 -11.40
C PRO A 170 16.74 11.00 -11.43
N VAL A 171 15.72 10.22 -11.06
CA VAL A 171 15.81 8.77 -10.99
C VAL A 171 15.57 8.19 -12.40
N PRO A 172 16.55 7.49 -12.98
CA PRO A 172 16.42 6.89 -14.31
C PRO A 172 15.37 5.77 -14.29
N SER A 173 14.41 5.80 -15.21
CA SER A 173 13.37 4.77 -15.34
C SER A 173 12.96 4.59 -16.79
N VAL A 174 12.66 3.35 -17.16
CA VAL A 174 12.14 3.00 -18.50
C VAL A 174 10.69 3.45 -18.71
N HIS A 175 9.98 3.78 -17.62
CA HIS A 175 8.65 4.35 -17.63
C HIS A 175 8.67 5.88 -17.67
N SER A 176 9.86 6.50 -17.77
CA SER A 176 10.01 7.96 -17.89
C SER A 176 9.97 8.39 -19.35
N PHE A 177 8.77 8.76 -19.82
CA PHE A 177 8.54 9.16 -21.21
C PHE A 177 8.63 10.67 -21.47
N GLY A 178 8.91 11.47 -20.46
CA GLY A 178 9.07 12.92 -20.60
C GLY A 178 10.03 13.49 -19.56
N SER A 179 10.87 14.44 -19.99
CA SER A 179 11.67 15.27 -19.09
C SER A 179 10.88 16.53 -18.75
N SER A 180 10.85 16.88 -17.46
CA SER A 180 10.15 18.09 -17.00
C SER A 180 10.95 18.75 -15.88
N SER A 181 10.97 20.09 -15.87
CA SER A 181 11.59 20.88 -14.80
C SER A 181 10.74 20.91 -13.51
N LEU A 182 9.56 20.30 -13.51
CA LEU A 182 8.66 20.28 -12.35
C LEU A 182 9.19 19.46 -11.18
N GLY A 183 10.19 18.60 -11.38
CA GLY A 183 10.76 17.77 -10.31
C GLY A 183 11.08 18.60 -9.06
N TRP A 184 11.73 19.75 -9.21
CA TRP A 184 12.06 20.64 -8.09
C TRP A 184 10.83 21.21 -7.37
N THR A 185 9.76 21.53 -8.11
CA THR A 185 8.50 22.02 -7.54
C THR A 185 7.82 20.95 -6.68
N PHE A 186 7.77 19.71 -7.17
CA PHE A 186 7.23 18.57 -6.40
C PHE A 186 8.11 18.23 -5.21
N LEU A 187 9.44 18.28 -5.37
CA LEU A 187 10.39 18.06 -4.28
C LEU A 187 10.25 19.12 -3.17
N LEU A 188 10.15 20.41 -3.54
CA LEU A 188 9.98 21.49 -2.58
C LEU A 188 8.66 21.37 -1.82
N PHE A 189 7.56 21.12 -2.54
CA PHE A 189 6.26 20.89 -1.91
C PHE A 189 6.29 19.68 -0.97
N MET A 190 6.93 18.58 -1.41
CA MET A 190 7.11 17.38 -0.60
C MET A 190 7.90 17.70 0.67
N PHE A 191 9.04 18.38 0.55
CA PHE A 191 9.90 18.75 1.67
C PHE A 191 9.15 19.61 2.69
N ILE A 192 8.47 20.68 2.25
CA ILE A 192 7.72 21.58 3.14
C ILE A 192 6.59 20.82 3.84
N SER A 193 5.75 20.13 3.08
CA SER A 193 4.56 19.48 3.63
C SER A 193 4.91 18.30 4.53
N THR A 194 5.91 17.50 4.17
CA THR A 194 6.38 16.36 4.98
C THR A 194 7.07 16.84 6.25
N THR A 195 7.98 17.82 6.16
CA THR A 195 8.67 18.39 7.32
C THR A 195 7.66 19.00 8.29
N PHE A 196 6.73 19.81 7.81
CA PHE A 196 5.65 20.35 8.63
C PHE A 196 4.86 19.24 9.34
N SER A 197 4.49 18.18 8.62
CA SER A 197 3.69 17.08 9.17
C SER A 197 4.42 16.32 10.27
N PHE A 198 5.70 15.99 10.07
CA PHE A 198 6.51 15.31 11.08
C PHE A 198 6.82 16.20 12.29
N MET A 199 7.16 17.48 12.06
CA MET A 199 7.33 18.43 13.15
C MET A 199 6.05 18.58 13.97
N PHE A 200 4.90 18.65 13.30
CA PHE A 200 3.60 18.75 13.97
C PHE A 200 3.24 17.48 14.74
N PHE A 201 3.55 16.30 14.18
CA PHE A 201 3.45 15.01 14.87
C PHE A 201 4.27 14.99 16.16
N ILE A 202 5.56 15.40 16.10
CA ILE A 202 6.45 15.47 17.26
C ILE A 202 5.90 16.48 18.27
N TYR A 203 5.53 17.69 17.84
CA TYR A 203 4.97 18.72 18.72
C TYR A 203 3.73 18.25 19.48
N ARG A 204 2.91 17.39 18.87
CA ARG A 204 1.65 16.90 19.43
C ARG A 204 1.74 15.50 20.05
N TYR A 205 2.94 14.94 20.24
CA TYR A 205 3.11 13.55 20.69
C TYR A 205 2.33 13.21 21.97
N ARG A 206 2.17 14.16 22.90
CA ARG A 206 1.43 13.97 24.17
C ARG A 206 -0.05 13.64 23.97
N PHE A 207 -0.67 14.11 22.89
CA PHE A 207 -2.06 13.78 22.56
C PHE A 207 -2.21 12.43 21.86
N LEU A 208 -1.09 11.78 21.51
CA LEU A 208 -1.03 10.52 20.78
C LEU A 208 -0.79 9.31 21.70
N THR A 209 -0.80 9.50 23.02
CA THR A 209 -0.66 8.42 23.99
C THR A 209 -1.85 7.49 23.92
N SER A 210 -1.55 6.20 23.75
CA SER A 210 -2.57 5.14 23.75
C SER A 210 -2.95 4.79 25.18
N VAL A 211 -4.21 4.45 25.41
CA VAL A 211 -4.70 4.06 26.75
C VAL A 211 -4.17 2.68 27.13
N ASN A 212 -4.03 1.80 26.13
CA ASN A 212 -3.59 0.43 26.33
C ASN A 212 -2.23 0.17 25.65
N TYR A 213 -1.52 -0.84 26.14
CA TYR A 213 -0.25 -1.33 25.60
C TYR A 213 -0.36 -2.82 25.22
N VAL A 214 0.61 -3.30 24.43
CA VAL A 214 0.67 -4.70 24.00
C VAL A 214 0.97 -5.56 25.23
N GLN A 215 0.08 -6.51 25.54
CA GLN A 215 0.16 -7.32 26.76
C GLN A 215 0.92 -8.65 26.57
N SER A 216 1.00 -9.15 25.33
CA SER A 216 1.73 -10.38 24.99
C SER A 216 2.39 -10.25 23.64
N ILE A 217 3.59 -10.84 23.53
CA ILE A 217 4.36 -10.94 22.29
C ILE A 217 3.65 -11.82 21.27
N LEU A 218 2.91 -12.84 21.73
CA LEU A 218 2.12 -13.75 20.91
C LEU A 218 0.64 -13.38 20.99
N SER A 219 0.30 -12.20 20.48
CA SER A 219 -1.08 -11.73 20.35
C SER A 219 -1.34 -11.19 18.96
N ARG A 220 -2.62 -11.04 18.59
CA ARG A 220 -2.99 -10.42 17.31
C ARG A 220 -2.46 -9.00 17.18
N GLU A 221 -2.49 -8.21 18.27
CA GLU A 221 -1.94 -6.85 18.29
C GLU A 221 -0.44 -6.85 17.95
N SER A 222 0.32 -7.76 18.55
CA SER A 222 1.76 -7.91 18.32
C SER A 222 2.06 -8.34 16.88
N LEU A 223 1.34 -9.34 16.35
CA LEU A 223 1.54 -9.80 14.98
C LEU A 223 1.20 -8.73 13.93
N ILE A 224 0.15 -7.93 14.16
CA ILE A 224 -0.16 -6.78 13.31
C ILE A 224 0.95 -5.74 13.39
N LEU A 225 1.50 -5.47 14.57
CA LEU A 225 2.60 -4.52 14.72
C LEU A 225 3.86 -5.00 13.99
N VAL A 226 4.25 -6.27 14.16
CA VAL A 226 5.39 -6.86 13.44
C VAL A 226 5.17 -6.77 11.94
N GLN A 227 3.99 -7.15 11.44
CA GLN A 227 3.64 -7.02 10.03
C GLN A 227 3.78 -5.58 9.52
N ASN A 228 3.30 -4.59 10.28
CA ASN A 228 3.44 -3.18 9.90
C ASN A 228 4.91 -2.77 9.78
N VAL A 229 5.76 -3.21 10.71
CA VAL A 229 7.21 -2.94 10.66
C VAL A 229 7.85 -3.61 9.44
N LEU A 230 7.43 -4.82 9.07
CA LEU A 230 7.93 -5.49 7.86
C LEU A 230 7.49 -4.75 6.59
N PHE A 231 6.22 -4.33 6.49
CA PHE A 231 5.75 -3.49 5.36
C PHE A 231 6.53 -2.17 5.26
N LEU A 232 6.74 -1.51 6.39
CA LEU A 232 7.56 -0.29 6.48
C LEU A 232 9.00 -0.56 6.04
N SER A 233 9.58 -1.70 6.43
CA SER A 233 10.94 -2.10 6.07
C SER A 233 11.06 -2.28 4.56
N VAL A 234 10.14 -3.02 3.92
CA VAL A 234 10.11 -3.16 2.45
C VAL A 234 9.98 -1.80 1.79
N ALA A 235 9.11 -0.91 2.27
CA ALA A 235 8.97 0.43 1.71
C ALA A 235 10.27 1.26 1.82
N ILE A 236 10.98 1.18 2.95
CA ILE A 236 12.25 1.89 3.15
C ILE A 236 13.36 1.30 2.27
N ILE A 237 13.51 -0.03 2.23
CA ILE A 237 14.51 -0.70 1.39
C ILE A 237 14.27 -0.35 -0.08
N THR A 238 13.01 -0.39 -0.51
CA THR A 238 12.63 0.00 -1.87
C THR A 238 12.94 1.46 -2.15
N LEU A 239 12.65 2.36 -1.21
CA LEU A 239 13.02 3.77 -1.33
C LEU A 239 14.54 3.92 -1.50
N MET A 240 15.31 3.29 -0.62
CA MET A 240 16.78 3.36 -0.64
C MET A 240 17.34 2.87 -1.98
N GLY A 241 16.91 1.69 -2.45
CA GLY A 241 17.32 1.18 -3.75
C GLY A 241 16.92 2.10 -4.91
N THR A 242 15.75 2.74 -4.83
CA THR A 242 15.24 3.63 -5.87
C THR A 242 16.02 4.94 -5.96
N ILE A 243 16.43 5.52 -4.82
CA ILE A 243 17.16 6.79 -4.78
C ILE A 243 18.69 6.62 -4.83
N TYR A 244 19.21 5.41 -4.58
CA TYR A 244 20.64 5.12 -4.58
C TYR A 244 21.37 5.58 -5.86
N PRO A 245 20.85 5.34 -7.08
CA PRO A 245 21.47 5.82 -8.32
C PRO A 245 21.64 7.35 -8.40
N VAL A 246 20.77 8.10 -7.72
CA VAL A 246 20.84 9.57 -7.67
C VAL A 246 21.96 10.03 -6.73
N PHE A 247 22.13 9.33 -5.61
CA PHE A 247 23.20 9.63 -4.65
C PHE A 247 24.58 9.34 -5.22
N THR A 248 24.78 8.17 -5.84
CA THR A 248 26.07 7.79 -6.43
C THR A 248 26.47 8.75 -7.55
N LYS A 249 25.52 9.09 -8.44
CA LYS A 249 25.75 10.11 -9.47
C LYS A 249 26.12 11.49 -8.91
N SER A 250 25.58 11.86 -7.75
CA SER A 250 25.86 13.18 -7.16
C SER A 250 27.20 13.26 -6.41
N ILE A 251 27.74 12.12 -5.97
CA ILE A 251 28.95 12.06 -5.12
C ILE A 251 30.16 11.56 -5.94
N GLU A 252 29.96 10.51 -6.74
CA GLU A 252 31.03 9.76 -7.42
C GLU A 252 31.05 10.04 -8.94
N ASP A 253 30.08 10.81 -9.46
CA ASP A 253 29.84 11.05 -10.90
C ASP A 253 29.61 9.76 -11.73
N GLU A 254 29.40 8.63 -11.04
CA GLU A 254 29.09 7.33 -11.62
C GLU A 254 27.62 6.94 -11.33
N GLN A 255 26.93 6.42 -12.34
CA GLN A 255 25.54 6.03 -12.21
C GLN A 255 25.41 4.51 -12.09
N ILE A 256 25.22 4.04 -10.86
CA ILE A 256 24.96 2.62 -10.56
C ILE A 256 23.47 2.32 -10.71
N TYR A 257 23.13 1.27 -11.46
CA TYR A 257 21.76 0.78 -11.55
C TYR A 257 21.48 -0.26 -10.47
N VAL A 258 20.37 -0.10 -9.73
CA VAL A 258 19.90 -1.09 -8.76
C VAL A 258 18.83 -1.96 -9.43
N GLY A 259 19.24 -3.17 -9.81
CA GLY A 259 18.38 -4.13 -10.52
C GLY A 259 17.53 -5.01 -9.62
N ARG A 260 16.71 -5.86 -10.26
CA ARG A 260 15.81 -6.83 -9.63
C ARG A 260 16.55 -7.72 -8.62
N GLU A 261 17.79 -8.08 -8.90
CA GLU A 261 18.61 -8.98 -8.07
C GLU A 261 18.77 -8.47 -6.64
N PHE A 262 18.96 -7.15 -6.47
CA PHE A 262 19.05 -6.52 -5.16
C PHE A 262 17.73 -6.63 -4.39
N TYR A 263 16.62 -6.26 -5.04
CA TYR A 263 15.32 -6.25 -4.38
C TYR A 263 14.85 -7.67 -4.08
N ASP A 264 15.06 -8.63 -4.97
CA ASP A 264 14.70 -10.02 -4.72
C ASP A 264 15.55 -10.61 -3.58
N LEU A 265 16.84 -10.29 -3.51
CA LEU A 265 17.70 -10.75 -2.41
C LEU A 265 17.24 -10.20 -1.05
N VAL A 266 16.89 -8.92 -0.98
CA VAL A 266 16.62 -8.23 0.30
C VAL A 266 15.14 -8.23 0.68
N ASN A 267 14.24 -7.91 -0.25
CA ASN A 267 12.80 -7.82 0.01
C ASN A 267 12.10 -9.18 -0.03
N ALA A 268 12.52 -10.15 -0.85
CA ALA A 268 11.79 -11.41 -0.95
C ALA A 268 11.69 -12.19 0.38
N PRO A 269 12.75 -12.31 1.21
CA PRO A 269 12.64 -12.94 2.53
C PRO A 269 11.65 -12.22 3.46
N ILE A 270 11.61 -10.88 3.40
CA ILE A 270 10.71 -10.06 4.21
C ILE A 270 9.26 -10.23 3.74
N LEU A 271 9.02 -10.22 2.43
CA LEU A 271 7.71 -10.46 1.82
C LEU A 271 7.20 -11.87 2.14
N LEU A 272 8.07 -12.88 2.11
CA LEU A 272 7.74 -14.23 2.50
C LEU A 272 7.30 -14.29 3.97
N LEU A 273 8.03 -13.62 4.86
CA LEU A 273 7.67 -13.52 6.28
C LEU A 273 6.33 -12.80 6.48
N ILE A 274 6.06 -11.72 5.73
CA ILE A 274 4.76 -11.03 5.74
C ILE A 274 3.64 -11.99 5.35
N MET A 275 3.82 -12.82 4.32
CA MET A 275 2.82 -13.80 3.89
C MET A 275 2.56 -14.86 4.97
N ILE A 276 3.61 -15.34 5.64
CA ILE A 276 3.47 -16.28 6.77
C ILE A 276 2.65 -15.64 7.90
N ILE A 277 2.96 -14.40 8.27
CA ILE A 277 2.24 -13.69 9.33
C ILE A 277 0.79 -13.42 8.93
N LEU A 278 0.52 -13.01 7.67
CA LEU A 278 -0.85 -12.85 7.15
C LEU A 278 -1.67 -14.14 7.27
N SER A 279 -1.01 -15.28 7.15
CA SER A 279 -1.65 -16.61 7.25
C SER A 279 -1.84 -17.07 8.71
N ILE A 280 -1.40 -16.30 9.70
CA ILE A 280 -1.48 -16.68 11.12
C ILE A 280 -2.23 -15.62 11.92
N ALA A 281 -1.91 -14.34 11.71
CA ALA A 281 -2.38 -13.21 12.50
C ALA A 281 -3.92 -13.08 12.61
N PRO A 282 -4.74 -13.28 11.54
CA PRO A 282 -6.20 -13.15 11.65
C PRO A 282 -6.83 -14.13 12.66
N PHE A 283 -6.12 -15.20 13.00
CA PHE A 283 -6.62 -16.28 13.83
C PHE A 283 -6.03 -16.34 15.23
N VAL A 284 -4.87 -15.70 15.44
CA VAL A 284 -4.35 -15.49 16.80
C VAL A 284 -5.33 -14.62 17.55
N PRO A 285 -5.73 -14.98 18.78
CA PRO A 285 -6.68 -14.18 19.53
C PRO A 285 -6.07 -12.84 19.99
N TRP A 286 -6.92 -11.89 20.34
CA TRP A 286 -6.49 -10.63 20.97
C TRP A 286 -6.03 -10.90 22.41
N LYS A 287 -5.04 -10.14 22.92
CA LYS A 287 -4.46 -10.32 24.27
C LYS A 287 -3.84 -11.72 24.52
N ASN A 288 -3.84 -12.18 25.78
CA ASN A 288 -3.18 -13.40 26.28
C ASN A 288 -4.09 -14.64 26.20
N ALA A 289 -4.83 -14.83 25.11
CA ALA A 289 -5.70 -15.99 24.98
C ALA A 289 -4.90 -17.26 24.64
N ASN A 290 -5.43 -18.42 25.05
CA ASN A 290 -4.72 -19.70 25.03
C ASN A 290 -4.38 -20.18 23.60
N MET A 291 -3.10 -20.11 23.25
CA MET A 291 -2.56 -20.47 21.93
C MET A 291 -2.61 -21.99 21.65
N SER A 292 -2.65 -22.84 22.68
CA SER A 292 -2.66 -24.31 22.51
C SER A 292 -3.94 -24.80 21.81
N SER A 293 -5.08 -24.23 22.16
CA SER A 293 -6.37 -24.54 21.50
C SER A 293 -6.38 -24.09 20.03
N TYR A 294 -5.65 -23.01 19.73
CA TYR A 294 -5.52 -22.49 18.37
C TYR A 294 -4.69 -23.44 17.48
N ILE A 295 -3.50 -23.83 17.94
CA ILE A 295 -2.58 -24.70 17.19
C ILE A 295 -3.30 -26.01 16.82
N LYS A 296 -3.91 -26.69 17.81
CA LYS A 296 -4.60 -27.97 17.58
C LYS A 296 -5.71 -27.90 16.52
N LYS A 297 -6.49 -26.82 16.51
CA LYS A 297 -7.58 -26.64 15.53
C LYS A 297 -7.08 -26.37 14.11
N LYS A 298 -5.84 -25.88 13.96
CA LYS A 298 -5.28 -25.47 12.66
C LYS A 298 -4.25 -26.44 12.11
N THR A 299 -3.77 -27.40 12.91
CA THR A 299 -2.88 -28.48 12.43
C THR A 299 -3.45 -29.20 11.22
N ILE A 300 -4.75 -29.52 11.23
CA ILE A 300 -5.41 -30.20 10.09
C ILE A 300 -5.33 -29.35 8.82
N VAL A 301 -5.63 -28.04 8.91
CA VAL A 301 -5.57 -27.12 7.77
C VAL A 301 -4.14 -26.99 7.24
N PHE A 302 -3.16 -26.93 8.14
CA PHE A 302 -1.75 -26.88 7.77
C PHE A 302 -1.31 -28.17 7.06
N VAL A 303 -1.67 -29.35 7.58
CA VAL A 303 -1.37 -30.64 6.95
C VAL A 303 -1.98 -30.73 5.55
N ILE A 304 -3.24 -30.32 5.38
CA ILE A 304 -3.89 -30.27 4.05
C ILE A 304 -3.12 -29.34 3.10
N ALA A 305 -2.73 -28.15 3.55
CA ALA A 305 -1.95 -27.22 2.73
C ALA A 305 -0.59 -27.80 2.32
N VAL A 306 0.09 -28.51 3.23
CA VAL A 306 1.36 -29.19 2.94
C VAL A 306 1.18 -30.30 1.91
N LEU A 307 0.17 -31.16 2.05
CA LEU A 307 -0.10 -32.23 1.10
C LEU A 307 -0.42 -31.70 -0.29
N LEU A 308 -1.25 -30.65 -0.40
CA LEU A 308 -1.55 -29.99 -1.67
C LEU A 308 -0.31 -29.35 -2.30
N ALA A 309 0.54 -28.72 -1.49
CA ALA A 309 1.78 -28.11 -1.98
C ALA A 309 2.79 -29.14 -2.50
N ILE A 310 2.95 -30.27 -1.80
CA ILE A 310 3.83 -31.36 -2.24
C ILE A 310 3.32 -31.97 -3.54
N LEU A 311 2.01 -32.25 -3.62
CA LEU A 311 1.39 -32.80 -4.82
C LEU A 311 1.60 -31.88 -6.03
N ASN A 312 1.35 -30.58 -5.86
CA ASN A 312 1.50 -29.63 -6.96
C ASN A 312 2.98 -29.42 -7.36
N SER A 313 3.88 -29.36 -6.38
CA SER A 313 5.32 -29.29 -6.65
C SER A 313 5.84 -30.52 -7.38
N TRP A 314 5.28 -31.70 -7.09
CA TRP A 314 5.63 -32.94 -7.79
C TRP A 314 5.19 -32.90 -9.27
N ILE A 315 3.99 -32.39 -9.55
CA ILE A 315 3.47 -32.25 -10.92
C ILE A 315 4.31 -31.27 -11.76
N ILE A 316 4.77 -30.17 -11.16
CA ILE A 316 5.48 -29.09 -11.86
C ILE A 316 7.00 -29.33 -11.90
N SER A 317 7.51 -30.42 -11.29
CA SER A 317 8.96 -30.61 -11.06
C SER A 317 9.59 -29.41 -10.34
N GLY A 318 8.84 -28.84 -9.39
CA GLY A 318 9.20 -27.60 -8.70
C GLY A 318 10.33 -27.76 -7.70
N HIS A 319 11.20 -26.75 -7.63
CA HIS A 319 12.23 -26.63 -6.60
C HIS A 319 11.61 -26.42 -5.19
N TYR A 320 12.35 -26.70 -4.11
CA TYR A 320 11.80 -26.64 -2.74
C TYR A 320 11.22 -25.27 -2.35
N TRP A 321 11.75 -24.18 -2.91
CA TRP A 321 11.20 -22.82 -2.74
C TRP A 321 9.78 -22.68 -3.29
N VAL A 322 9.47 -23.37 -4.40
CA VAL A 322 8.14 -23.43 -4.99
C VAL A 322 7.18 -24.16 -4.05
N THR A 323 7.62 -25.29 -3.48
CA THR A 323 6.83 -26.03 -2.49
C THR A 323 6.49 -25.17 -1.28
N ILE A 324 7.48 -24.49 -0.68
CA ILE A 324 7.27 -23.62 0.50
C ILE A 324 6.27 -22.50 0.17
N SER A 325 6.40 -21.88 -1.00
CA SER A 325 5.49 -20.83 -1.46
C SER A 325 4.05 -21.35 -1.60
N PHE A 326 3.87 -22.55 -2.16
CA PHE A 326 2.56 -23.19 -2.24
C PHE A 326 1.97 -23.55 -0.87
N VAL A 327 2.79 -24.00 0.09
CA VAL A 327 2.30 -24.28 1.46
C VAL A 327 1.67 -23.02 2.04
N ILE A 328 2.38 -21.89 1.97
CA ILE A 328 1.93 -20.60 2.51
C ILE A 328 0.65 -20.16 1.78
N LEU A 329 0.63 -20.23 0.45
CA LEU A 329 -0.51 -19.84 -0.38
C LEU A 329 -1.76 -20.68 -0.07
N TYR A 330 -1.64 -22.01 -0.02
CA TYR A 330 -2.77 -22.88 0.29
C TYR A 330 -3.24 -22.70 1.72
N PHE A 331 -2.32 -22.59 2.67
CA PHE A 331 -2.66 -22.38 4.07
C PHE A 331 -3.44 -21.07 4.26
N SER A 332 -2.96 -19.97 3.66
CA SER A 332 -3.65 -18.68 3.65
C SER A 332 -5.01 -18.76 2.99
N SER A 333 -5.08 -19.35 1.78
CA SER A 333 -6.31 -19.40 0.99
C SER A 333 -7.40 -20.20 1.68
N ILE A 334 -7.10 -21.42 2.13
CA ILE A 334 -8.06 -22.28 2.83
C ILE A 334 -8.61 -21.57 4.06
N GLN A 335 -7.75 -20.86 4.79
CA GLN A 335 -8.16 -20.11 5.95
C GLN A 335 -9.07 -18.92 5.64
N ILE A 336 -8.76 -18.14 4.60
CA ILE A 336 -9.61 -17.06 4.12
C ILE A 336 -10.98 -17.60 3.72
N PHE A 337 -11.03 -18.69 2.96
CA PHE A 337 -12.27 -19.35 2.57
C PHE A 337 -13.11 -19.80 3.78
N ILE A 338 -12.48 -20.39 4.79
CA ILE A 338 -13.16 -20.80 6.04
C ILE A 338 -13.78 -19.58 6.74
N GLU A 339 -13.10 -18.44 6.81
CA GLU A 339 -13.64 -17.23 7.45
C GLU A 339 -14.73 -16.56 6.63
N LEU A 340 -14.56 -16.46 5.30
CA LEU A 340 -15.61 -15.95 4.42
C LEU A 340 -16.88 -16.80 4.53
N TYR A 341 -16.74 -18.12 4.61
CA TYR A 341 -17.85 -19.03 4.84
C TYR A 341 -18.52 -18.81 6.21
N LYS A 342 -17.75 -18.62 7.29
CA LYS A 342 -18.32 -18.30 8.61
C LYS A 342 -19.07 -16.98 8.61
N ILE A 343 -18.49 -15.95 7.97
CA ILE A 343 -19.11 -14.62 7.87
C ILE A 343 -20.41 -14.71 7.06
N SER A 344 -20.41 -15.40 5.92
CA SER A 344 -21.60 -15.57 5.09
C SER A 344 -22.70 -16.35 5.81
N LYS A 345 -22.35 -17.40 6.56
CA LYS A 345 -23.30 -18.16 7.38
C LYS A 345 -23.87 -17.30 8.51
N ALA A 346 -23.06 -16.48 9.16
CA ALA A 346 -23.49 -15.57 10.22
C ALA A 346 -24.41 -14.45 9.68
N SER A 347 -24.10 -13.87 8.52
CA SER A 347 -24.95 -12.85 7.90
C SER A 347 -26.28 -13.43 7.41
N PHE A 348 -26.27 -14.63 6.84
CA PHE A 348 -27.47 -15.35 6.42
C PHE A 348 -28.39 -15.66 7.61
N ASN A 349 -27.83 -16.10 8.73
CA ASN A 349 -28.60 -16.32 9.97
C ASN A 349 -29.20 -15.03 10.52
N LYS A 350 -28.48 -13.90 10.44
CA LYS A 350 -29.00 -12.59 10.85
C LYS A 350 -30.15 -12.13 9.96
N PHE A 351 -30.06 -12.36 8.66
CA PHE A 351 -31.14 -12.05 7.70
C PHE A 351 -32.37 -12.91 7.93
N LYS A 352 -32.18 -14.22 8.20
CA LYS A 352 -33.27 -15.14 8.56
C LYS A 352 -33.98 -14.74 9.86
N ASN A 353 -33.23 -14.29 10.86
CA ASN A 353 -33.82 -13.75 12.10
C ASN A 353 -34.60 -12.46 11.85
N LEU A 354 -34.10 -11.55 11.00
CA LEU A 354 -34.82 -10.32 10.65
C LEU A 354 -36.15 -10.63 9.94
N LYS A 355 -36.12 -11.59 9.01
CA LYS A 355 -37.32 -12.09 8.32
C LYS A 355 -38.33 -12.70 9.30
N ASN A 356 -37.89 -13.54 10.23
CA ASN A 356 -38.76 -14.12 11.26
C ASN A 356 -39.38 -13.06 12.19
N VAL A 357 -38.68 -11.97 12.48
CA VAL A 357 -39.22 -10.84 13.26
C VAL A 357 -40.27 -10.08 12.46
N LEU A 358 -40.02 -9.83 11.17
CA LEU A 358 -40.97 -9.20 10.24
C LEU A 358 -42.23 -10.06 10.04
N ASP A 359 -42.08 -11.37 9.84
CA ASP A 359 -43.21 -12.30 9.68
C ASP A 359 -44.05 -12.38 10.98
N LYS A 360 -43.42 -12.33 12.15
CA LYS A 360 -44.14 -12.21 13.44
C LYS A 360 -44.87 -10.87 13.58
N PHE A 361 -44.25 -9.77 13.15
CA PHE A 361 -44.87 -8.45 13.20
C PHE A 361 -46.07 -8.35 12.25
N LEU A 362 -45.97 -8.93 11.06
CA LEU A 362 -47.03 -8.98 10.05
C LEU A 362 -48.19 -9.90 10.43
N ASN A 363 -47.96 -10.95 11.24
CA ASN A 363 -49.02 -11.81 11.76
C ASN A 363 -49.74 -11.23 13.01
N ILE A 364 -49.27 -10.10 13.55
CA ILE A 364 -49.90 -9.37 14.66
C ILE A 364 -50.81 -8.24 14.14
N LEU A 365 -50.61 -7.81 12.89
CA LEU A 365 -51.53 -6.96 12.13
C LEU A 365 -52.60 -7.81 11.44
#